data_AF-A0A963AZ26-F1
#
_entry.id   AF-A0A963AZ26-F1
#
_cell.length_a   1.000
_cell.length_b   1.000
_cell.length_c   1.000
_cell.angle_alpha   90.00
_cell.angle_beta   90.00
_cell.angle_gamma   90.00
#
_symmetry.space_group_name_H-M   'P 1'
#
loop_
_entity.id
_entity.type
_entity.pdbx_description
1 polymer ?
#
loop_
_entity_poly.entity_id
_entity_poly.type
_entity_poly.pdbx_seq_one_letter_code
_entity_poly.pdbx_strand_id
1 'polypeptide(L)'
;MSEKFDLPFESNLVPKMLELGSSLKFRCHKGISCFNACCKKADITLTPYDVIRLKDRLGKSSADFLKEHTVPFRMDKDGLPGAKLKTTDEGVCNFMNDEGCSVYSDRPTACRYYPLGHMSMLSTGAKTDETHYFLVQEDHCKGHQEDHEQNIAGYLKEQETAQYDEMNREWLQLMLKRRSMGPTVGRPPEATLQMFFMCSYDMDRFRRFVLSENFRRTYELGASAYEVFERQDLSLMQFGVRFMRQAFFGERTIPEREGAWEERVKNRQEVWEARRRAEISRQQQAEDEKYKEV
;
A
#
# COMPACT_ATOMS: atom_id res chain seq x y z
N MET A 1 -26.20 8.22 -23.02
CA MET A 1 -26.79 7.01 -22.41
C MET A 1 -25.61 6.13 -22.03
N SER A 2 -25.42 5.90 -20.73
CA SER A 2 -24.28 5.12 -20.21
C SER A 2 -24.50 3.65 -20.54
N GLU A 3 -23.70 3.08 -21.43
CA GLU A 3 -23.63 1.63 -21.61
C GLU A 3 -23.23 1.00 -20.28
N LYS A 4 -24.16 0.28 -19.66
CA LYS A 4 -23.87 -0.58 -18.52
C LYS A 4 -23.12 -1.79 -19.08
N PHE A 5 -21.88 -1.96 -18.65
CA PHE A 5 -21.15 -3.21 -18.88
C PHE A 5 -21.85 -4.32 -18.10
N ASP A 6 -22.38 -5.31 -18.79
CA ASP A 6 -22.90 -6.54 -18.17
C ASP A 6 -21.72 -7.31 -17.59
N LEU A 7 -21.50 -7.12 -16.28
CA LEU A 7 -20.59 -7.98 -15.53
C LEU A 7 -21.28 -9.35 -15.36
N PRO A 8 -20.60 -10.47 -15.69
CA PRO A 8 -21.20 -11.81 -15.70
C PRO A 8 -21.61 -12.32 -14.30
N PHE A 9 -21.25 -11.59 -13.24
CA PHE A 9 -21.64 -11.91 -11.87
C PHE A 9 -21.78 -10.62 -11.04
N GLU A 10 -23.01 -10.22 -10.73
CA GLU A 10 -23.27 -9.26 -9.66
C GLU A 10 -23.27 -10.01 -8.32
N SER A 11 -22.15 -9.94 -7.59
CA SER A 11 -22.13 -10.39 -6.20
C SER A 11 -23.02 -9.47 -5.35
N ASN A 12 -24.25 -9.91 -5.05
CA ASN A 12 -25.19 -9.20 -4.16
C ASN A 12 -24.79 -9.21 -2.69
N LEU A 13 -23.63 -9.76 -2.35
CA LEU A 13 -23.09 -9.72 -0.99
C LEU A 13 -22.50 -8.34 -0.74
N VAL A 14 -23.34 -7.39 -0.30
CA VAL A 14 -22.84 -6.26 0.49
C VAL A 14 -22.36 -6.87 1.80
N PRO A 15 -21.05 -6.86 2.10
CA PRO A 15 -20.57 -7.43 3.35
C PRO A 15 -21.28 -6.73 4.50
N LYS A 16 -21.85 -7.50 5.44
CA LYS A 16 -22.43 -6.92 6.64
C LYS A 16 -21.32 -6.16 7.35
N MET A 17 -21.45 -4.84 7.39
CA MET A 17 -20.51 -3.98 8.09
C MET A 17 -20.63 -4.26 9.59
N LEU A 18 -19.50 -4.50 10.22
CA LEU A 18 -19.38 -4.83 11.63
C LEU A 18 -18.73 -3.66 12.37
N GLU A 19 -19.26 -3.39 13.55
CA GLU A 19 -18.73 -2.41 14.49
C GLU A 19 -17.83 -3.09 15.52
N LEU A 20 -16.97 -2.32 16.20
CA LEU A 20 -16.04 -2.83 17.23
C LEU A 20 -16.72 -3.65 18.35
N GLY A 21 -17.99 -3.34 18.67
CA GLY A 21 -18.79 -4.07 19.66
C GLY A 21 -19.47 -5.34 19.13
N SER A 22 -19.40 -5.61 17.83
CA SER A 22 -20.03 -6.79 17.22
C SER A 22 -19.41 -8.08 17.75
N SER A 23 -20.24 -9.10 18.00
CA SER A 23 -19.78 -10.43 18.38
C SER A 23 -19.10 -11.12 17.20
N LEU A 24 -18.00 -11.82 17.49
CA LEU A 24 -17.18 -12.62 16.59
C LEU A 24 -16.98 -14.00 17.24
N LYS A 25 -17.49 -15.05 16.59
CA LYS A 25 -17.19 -16.43 16.92
C LYS A 25 -16.04 -16.92 16.04
N PHE A 26 -14.83 -16.90 16.58
CA PHE A 26 -13.63 -17.29 15.83
C PHE A 26 -12.46 -17.65 16.72
N ARG A 27 -11.73 -18.72 16.36
CA ARG A 27 -10.40 -18.98 16.91
C ARG A 27 -9.51 -19.67 15.89
N CYS A 28 -8.28 -19.18 15.71
CA CYS A 28 -7.24 -19.87 14.95
C CYS A 28 -6.10 -20.24 15.90
N HIS A 29 -5.67 -21.50 15.90
CA HIS A 29 -4.58 -21.98 16.75
C HIS A 29 -3.89 -23.19 16.14
N LYS A 30 -2.69 -23.51 16.62
CA LYS A 30 -2.02 -24.77 16.27
C LYS A 30 -2.89 -25.94 16.74
N GLY A 31 -3.13 -26.90 15.84
CA GLY A 31 -3.99 -28.06 16.09
C GLY A 31 -5.43 -27.95 15.58
N ILE A 32 -5.86 -26.78 15.08
CA ILE A 32 -7.14 -26.71 14.35
C ILE A 32 -7.06 -27.54 13.06
N SER A 33 -8.17 -28.15 12.64
CA SER A 33 -8.22 -29.04 11.47
C SER A 33 -7.80 -28.37 10.15
N CYS A 34 -7.93 -27.03 10.06
CA CYS A 34 -7.50 -26.24 8.91
C CYS A 34 -6.15 -25.53 9.11
N PHE A 35 -5.31 -25.98 10.05
CA PHE A 35 -4.03 -25.33 10.33
C PHE A 35 -3.21 -25.15 9.04
N ASN A 36 -2.70 -23.93 8.83
CA ASN A 36 -1.99 -23.48 7.63
C ASN A 36 -2.78 -23.49 6.30
N ALA A 37 -4.07 -23.82 6.27
CA ALA A 37 -4.83 -23.88 5.03
C ALA A 37 -4.89 -22.52 4.29
N CYS A 38 -5.03 -21.42 5.02
CA CYS A 38 -5.02 -20.06 4.44
C CYS A 38 -3.69 -19.68 3.78
N CYS A 39 -2.58 -20.28 4.25
CA CYS A 39 -1.26 -20.04 3.68
C CYS A 39 -1.02 -20.81 2.38
N LYS A 40 -1.86 -21.79 2.02
CA LYS A 40 -1.71 -22.59 0.80
C LYS A 40 -2.22 -21.91 -0.48
N LYS A 41 -2.98 -20.82 -0.34
CA LYS A 41 -3.50 -20.01 -1.45
C LYS A 41 -3.42 -18.52 -1.07
N ALA A 42 -2.22 -18.09 -0.72
CA ALA A 42 -2.01 -16.76 -0.15
C ALA A 42 -2.04 -15.69 -1.25
N ASP A 43 -2.97 -14.74 -1.14
CA ASP A 43 -2.94 -13.49 -1.90
C ASP A 43 -2.83 -12.29 -0.94
N ILE A 44 -1.61 -11.99 -0.52
CA ILE A 44 -1.35 -11.01 0.55
C ILE A 44 -0.70 -9.76 -0.03
N THR A 45 -1.45 -8.67 -0.08
CA THR A 45 -0.92 -7.34 -0.37
C THR A 45 -0.22 -6.78 0.87
N LEU A 46 0.99 -6.23 0.68
CA LEU A 46 1.80 -5.65 1.74
C LEU A 46 1.58 -4.15 1.85
N THR A 47 1.50 -3.64 3.08
CA THR A 47 1.65 -2.21 3.36
C THR A 47 3.14 -1.84 3.46
N PRO A 48 3.49 -0.54 3.40
CA PRO A 48 4.84 -0.06 3.69
C PRO A 48 5.39 -0.57 5.03
N TYR A 49 4.57 -0.54 6.08
CA TYR A 49 4.96 -1.00 7.40
C TYR A 49 5.22 -2.50 7.42
N ASP A 50 4.41 -3.31 6.72
CA ASP A 50 4.67 -4.74 6.58
C ASP A 50 6.04 -5.02 5.93
N VAL A 51 6.43 -4.24 4.91
CA VAL A 51 7.73 -4.38 4.25
C VAL A 51 8.88 -4.11 5.23
N ILE A 52 8.78 -3.05 6.05
CA ILE A 52 9.80 -2.72 7.06
C ILE A 52 9.89 -3.83 8.11
N ARG A 53 8.75 -4.28 8.64
CA ARG A 53 8.70 -5.32 9.66
C ARG A 53 9.30 -6.63 9.17
N LEU A 54 8.94 -7.05 7.96
CA LEU A 54 9.43 -8.31 7.38
C LEU A 54 10.90 -8.24 6.99
N LYS A 55 11.37 -7.14 6.37
CA LYS A 55 12.80 -7.03 6.02
C LYS A 55 13.67 -7.04 7.28
N ASP A 56 13.24 -6.37 8.35
CA ASP A 56 13.98 -6.29 9.61
C ASP A 56 14.01 -7.65 10.30
N ARG A 57 12.86 -8.35 10.32
CA ARG A 57 12.75 -9.72 10.84
C ARG A 57 13.69 -10.69 10.12
N LEU A 58 13.90 -10.49 8.82
CA LEU A 58 14.76 -11.33 7.98
C LEU A 58 16.21 -10.83 7.91
N GLY A 59 16.53 -9.68 8.51
CA GLY A 59 17.85 -9.07 8.44
C GLY A 59 18.27 -8.67 7.02
N LYS A 60 17.32 -8.24 6.18
CA LYS A 60 17.53 -7.91 4.77
C LYS A 60 17.40 -6.41 4.50
N SER A 61 18.09 -5.96 3.44
CA SER A 61 17.80 -4.67 2.82
C SER A 61 16.38 -4.66 2.23
N SER A 62 15.76 -3.48 2.08
CA SER A 62 14.49 -3.33 1.38
C SER A 62 14.58 -3.89 -0.05
N ALA A 63 15.69 -3.65 -0.73
CA ALA A 63 15.90 -4.12 -2.10
C ALA A 63 15.92 -5.66 -2.19
N ASP A 64 16.67 -6.32 -1.30
CA ASP A 64 16.76 -7.78 -1.28
C ASP A 64 15.43 -8.42 -0.85
N PHE A 65 14.77 -7.84 0.17
CA PHE A 65 13.46 -8.29 0.59
C PHE A 65 12.43 -8.21 -0.55
N LEU A 66 12.34 -7.05 -1.22
CA LEU A 66 11.40 -6.87 -2.32
C LEU A 66 11.68 -7.85 -3.46
N LYS A 67 12.95 -8.06 -3.81
CA LYS A 67 13.36 -8.97 -4.88
C LYS A 67 13.06 -10.44 -4.57
N GLU A 68 13.36 -10.88 -3.35
CA GLU A 68 13.29 -12.30 -2.98
C GLU A 68 11.90 -12.73 -2.50
N HIS A 69 11.18 -11.85 -1.79
CA HIS A 69 9.97 -12.20 -1.05
C HIS A 69 8.69 -11.51 -1.54
N THR A 70 8.77 -10.67 -2.57
CA THR A 70 7.57 -9.98 -3.10
C THR A 70 7.42 -10.14 -4.61
N VAL A 71 6.21 -9.87 -5.10
CA VAL A 71 5.89 -9.71 -6.51
C VAL A 71 5.18 -8.37 -6.73
N PRO A 72 5.58 -7.57 -7.75
CA PRO A 72 4.93 -6.31 -8.03
C PRO A 72 3.57 -6.54 -8.70
N PHE A 73 2.61 -5.67 -8.42
CA PHE A 73 1.31 -5.67 -9.10
C PHE A 73 0.76 -4.25 -9.28
N ARG A 74 -0.28 -4.12 -10.09
CA ARG A 74 -1.02 -2.86 -10.25
C ARG A 74 -2.17 -2.84 -9.26
N MET A 75 -2.13 -1.91 -8.31
CA MET A 75 -3.15 -1.75 -7.28
C MET A 75 -4.47 -1.22 -7.82
N ASP A 76 -4.46 -0.59 -9.00
CA ASP A 76 -5.64 -0.06 -9.65
C ASP A 76 -5.49 0.12 -11.17
N LYS A 77 -6.55 0.61 -11.81
CA LYS A 77 -6.64 0.83 -13.27
C LYS A 77 -5.56 1.77 -13.81
N ASP A 78 -5.13 2.74 -13.00
CA ASP A 78 -4.15 3.76 -13.36
C ASP A 78 -2.70 3.28 -13.13
N GLY A 79 -2.52 2.03 -12.71
CA GLY A 79 -1.23 1.36 -12.66
C GLY A 79 -0.38 1.70 -11.45
N LEU A 80 -0.98 2.11 -10.33
CA LEU A 80 -0.21 2.35 -9.11
C LEU A 80 0.51 1.07 -8.67
N PRO A 81 1.84 1.12 -8.43
CA PRO A 81 2.57 -0.08 -8.10
C PRO A 81 2.34 -0.48 -6.64
N GLY A 82 2.05 -1.76 -6.41
CA GLY A 82 1.99 -2.37 -5.09
C GLY A 82 2.91 -3.59 -5.01
N ALA A 83 3.10 -4.10 -3.79
CA ALA A 83 3.83 -5.33 -3.53
C ALA A 83 2.90 -6.36 -2.88
N LYS A 84 2.90 -7.59 -3.42
CA LYS A 84 2.30 -8.77 -2.78
C LYS A 84 3.39 -9.68 -2.26
N LEU A 85 3.10 -10.46 -1.22
CA LEU A 85 3.96 -11.57 -0.83
C LEU A 85 4.09 -12.55 -1.99
N LYS A 86 5.34 -12.97 -2.23
CA LYS A 86 5.63 -14.02 -3.18
C LYS A 86 5.17 -15.38 -2.63
N THR A 87 4.63 -16.18 -3.53
CA THR A 87 4.23 -17.57 -3.29
C THR A 87 5.07 -18.51 -4.14
N THR A 88 4.97 -19.82 -3.86
CA THR A 88 5.36 -20.87 -4.82
C THR A 88 4.41 -20.88 -6.02
N ASP A 89 4.73 -21.68 -7.03
CA ASP A 89 3.89 -21.85 -8.23
C ASP A 89 2.52 -22.46 -7.90
N GLU A 90 2.42 -23.22 -6.80
CA GLU A 90 1.17 -23.77 -6.26
C GLU A 90 0.36 -22.77 -5.41
N GLY A 91 0.85 -21.54 -5.23
CA GLY A 91 0.18 -20.50 -4.44
C GLY A 91 0.46 -20.57 -2.93
N VAL A 92 1.44 -21.36 -2.50
CA VAL A 92 1.82 -21.49 -1.08
C VAL A 92 2.67 -20.30 -0.64
N CYS A 93 2.35 -19.69 0.50
CA CYS A 93 3.13 -18.59 1.07
C CYS A 93 4.57 -19.02 1.37
N ASN A 94 5.56 -18.22 0.94
CA ASN A 94 6.98 -18.52 1.13
C ASN A 94 7.43 -18.58 2.61
N PHE A 95 6.62 -18.07 3.54
CA PHE A 95 6.92 -18.14 4.97
C PHE A 95 6.27 -19.32 5.68
N MET A 96 5.47 -20.12 4.98
CA MET A 96 4.84 -21.32 5.54
C MET A 96 5.83 -22.47 5.64
N ASN A 97 5.85 -23.14 6.79
CA ASN A 97 6.49 -24.42 7.02
C ASN A 97 5.56 -25.35 7.82
N ASP A 98 6.01 -26.56 8.11
CA ASP A 98 5.21 -27.57 8.83
C ASP A 98 4.82 -27.12 10.25
N GLU A 99 5.64 -26.26 10.88
CA GLU A 99 5.38 -25.71 12.22
C GLU A 99 4.46 -24.48 12.20
N GLY A 100 4.21 -23.88 11.04
CA GLY A 100 3.38 -22.68 10.89
C GLY A 100 4.03 -21.60 10.02
N CYS A 101 3.68 -20.34 10.29
CA CYS A 101 4.31 -19.19 9.65
C CYS A 101 5.62 -18.82 10.36
N SER A 102 6.75 -18.90 9.65
CA SER A 102 8.08 -18.56 10.16
C SER A 102 8.23 -17.10 10.64
N VAL A 103 7.35 -16.21 10.17
CA VAL A 103 7.30 -14.79 10.55
C VAL A 103 6.02 -14.45 11.30
N TYR A 104 5.39 -15.40 12.01
CA TYR A 104 4.07 -15.20 12.62
C TYR A 104 3.96 -13.94 13.51
N SER A 105 4.99 -13.64 14.32
CA SER A 105 5.09 -12.43 15.16
C SER A 105 5.15 -11.12 14.38
N ASP A 106 5.53 -11.18 13.11
CA ASP A 106 5.73 -10.06 12.19
C ASP A 106 4.85 -10.22 10.94
N ARG A 107 3.81 -11.06 11.03
CA ARG A 107 2.92 -11.37 9.92
C ARG A 107 2.25 -10.08 9.40
N PRO A 108 2.02 -9.97 8.08
CA PRO A 108 1.45 -8.77 7.48
C PRO A 108 0.10 -8.36 8.05
N THR A 109 -0.23 -7.08 7.87
CA THR A 109 -1.51 -6.47 8.26
C THR A 109 -2.70 -7.32 7.82
N ALA A 110 -2.76 -7.75 6.55
CA ALA A 110 -3.84 -8.59 6.05
C ALA A 110 -3.98 -9.94 6.79
N CYS A 111 -2.85 -10.57 7.15
CA CYS A 111 -2.83 -11.83 7.90
C CYS A 111 -3.25 -11.65 9.37
N ARG A 112 -3.02 -10.47 9.97
CA ARG A 112 -3.46 -10.14 11.34
C ARG A 112 -4.95 -9.91 11.42
N TYR A 113 -5.49 -9.25 10.41
CA TYR A 113 -6.90 -8.92 10.35
C TYR A 113 -7.77 -10.14 10.13
N TYR A 114 -7.31 -11.13 9.35
CA TYR A 114 -8.06 -12.35 9.08
C TYR A 114 -8.61 -12.99 10.37
N PRO A 115 -9.91 -13.32 10.45
CA PRO A 115 -10.88 -13.42 9.37
C PRO A 115 -11.65 -12.12 9.11
N LEU A 116 -11.27 -11.02 9.75
CA LEU A 116 -11.84 -9.72 9.45
C LEU A 116 -11.14 -9.15 8.21
N GLY A 117 -11.94 -8.65 7.27
CA GLY A 117 -11.48 -7.62 6.36
C GLY A 117 -11.69 -6.26 7.00
N HIS A 118 -10.83 -5.29 6.66
CA HIS A 118 -11.03 -3.90 7.03
C HIS A 118 -10.94 -3.02 5.79
N MET A 119 -11.69 -1.92 5.81
CA MET A 119 -11.66 -0.93 4.75
C MET A 119 -11.84 0.45 5.36
N SER A 120 -10.88 1.33 5.08
CA SER A 120 -11.06 2.76 5.36
C SER A 120 -11.94 3.37 4.27
N MET A 121 -12.93 4.16 4.67
CA MET A 121 -13.82 4.90 3.78
C MET A 121 -13.81 6.37 4.17
N LEU A 122 -13.80 7.26 3.18
CA LEU A 122 -13.95 8.69 3.39
C LEU A 122 -15.31 9.10 2.85
N SER A 123 -16.27 9.32 3.75
CA SER A 123 -17.60 9.79 3.41
C SER A 123 -17.54 11.19 2.80
N THR A 124 -18.43 11.49 1.85
CA THR A 124 -18.50 12.79 1.17
C THR A 124 -18.64 13.92 2.19
N GLY A 125 -17.67 14.83 2.23
CA GLY A 125 -17.65 15.97 3.17
C GLY A 125 -17.08 15.68 4.55
N ALA A 126 -16.73 14.42 4.86
CA ALA A 126 -16.04 14.07 6.09
C ALA A 126 -14.57 14.55 6.06
N LYS A 127 -14.06 14.97 7.22
CA LYS A 127 -12.65 15.37 7.40
C LYS A 127 -11.74 14.19 7.74
N THR A 128 -12.32 13.11 8.24
CA THR A 128 -11.61 11.92 8.74
C THR A 128 -12.19 10.68 8.09
N ASP A 129 -11.33 9.71 7.81
CA ASP A 129 -11.73 8.39 7.34
C ASP A 129 -12.35 7.56 8.48
N GLU A 130 -13.33 6.75 8.13
CA GLU A 130 -13.97 5.75 8.99
C GLU A 130 -13.44 4.37 8.63
N THR A 131 -13.14 3.54 9.63
CA THR A 131 -12.75 2.16 9.40
C THR A 131 -13.95 1.25 9.60
N HIS A 132 -14.26 0.45 8.59
CA HIS A 132 -15.30 -0.55 8.68
C HIS A 132 -14.71 -1.96 8.60
N TYR A 133 -15.33 -2.88 9.32
CA TYR A 133 -14.95 -4.28 9.35
C TYR A 133 -16.01 -5.13 8.65
N PHE A 134 -15.57 -6.22 8.04
CA PHE A 134 -16.47 -7.23 7.49
C PHE A 134 -15.88 -8.61 7.72
N LEU A 135 -16.74 -9.62 7.80
CA LEU A 135 -16.29 -10.99 8.01
C LEU A 135 -15.93 -11.64 6.66
N VAL A 136 -14.74 -12.22 6.59
CA VAL A 136 -14.30 -13.09 5.50
C VAL A 136 -14.53 -14.53 5.93
N GLN A 137 -15.42 -15.21 5.20
CA GLN A 137 -15.72 -16.63 5.43
C GLN A 137 -15.34 -17.42 4.18
N GLU A 138 -14.36 -18.31 4.35
CA GLU A 138 -13.89 -19.20 3.31
C GLU A 138 -14.09 -20.64 3.76
N ASP A 139 -14.48 -21.51 2.84
CA ASP A 139 -14.86 -22.91 3.14
C ASP A 139 -13.77 -23.69 3.89
N HIS A 140 -12.50 -23.37 3.59
CA HIS A 140 -11.36 -24.02 4.19
C HIS A 140 -11.14 -23.61 5.66
N CYS A 141 -11.65 -22.46 6.09
CA CYS A 141 -11.40 -21.90 7.40
C CYS A 141 -12.38 -22.45 8.44
N LYS A 142 -11.88 -23.35 9.31
CA LYS A 142 -12.66 -23.95 10.40
C LYS A 142 -12.63 -23.13 11.69
N GLY A 143 -11.90 -22.02 11.73
CA GLY A 143 -11.85 -21.14 12.91
C GLY A 143 -13.21 -20.54 13.27
N HIS A 144 -14.09 -20.36 12.29
CA HIS A 144 -15.48 -19.91 12.50
C HIS A 144 -16.37 -20.95 13.21
N GLN A 145 -15.90 -22.20 13.33
CA GLN A 145 -16.64 -23.30 13.96
C GLN A 145 -16.20 -23.53 15.41
N GLU A 146 -15.14 -22.86 15.87
CA GLU A 146 -14.64 -22.95 17.23
C GLU A 146 -15.58 -22.23 18.22
N ASP A 147 -15.73 -22.77 19.43
CA ASP A 147 -16.62 -22.23 20.48
C ASP A 147 -16.04 -21.06 21.27
N HIS A 148 -15.29 -20.19 20.57
CA HIS A 148 -14.71 -19.00 21.17
C HIS A 148 -15.41 -17.75 20.65
N GLU A 149 -16.11 -17.07 21.55
CA GLU A 149 -16.81 -15.82 21.26
C GLU A 149 -16.13 -14.65 21.97
N GLN A 150 -15.91 -13.57 21.21
CA GLN A 150 -15.43 -12.29 21.71
C GLN A 150 -15.98 -11.16 20.84
N ASN A 151 -15.82 -9.91 21.25
CA ASN A 151 -16.14 -8.79 20.35
C ASN A 151 -14.96 -8.45 19.44
N ILE A 152 -15.22 -7.72 18.36
CA ILE A 152 -14.18 -7.30 17.40
C ILE A 152 -13.05 -6.52 18.07
N ALA A 153 -13.35 -5.62 19.01
CA ALA A 153 -12.33 -4.86 19.73
C ALA A 153 -11.34 -5.78 20.50
N GLY A 154 -11.86 -6.80 21.16
CA GLY A 154 -11.07 -7.84 21.83
C GLY A 154 -10.18 -8.57 20.83
N TYR A 155 -10.76 -8.99 19.70
CA TYR A 155 -10.04 -9.73 18.68
C TYR A 155 -8.87 -8.92 18.11
N LEU A 156 -9.12 -7.67 17.73
CA LEU A 156 -8.09 -6.78 17.18
C LEU A 156 -6.96 -6.52 18.19
N LYS A 157 -7.29 -6.45 19.49
CA LYS A 157 -6.30 -6.35 20.56
C LYS A 157 -5.44 -7.60 20.65
N GLU A 158 -6.03 -8.80 20.58
CA GLU A 158 -5.30 -10.07 20.55
C GLU A 158 -4.42 -10.23 19.31
N GLN A 159 -4.84 -9.67 18.18
CA GLN A 159 -4.06 -9.67 16.93
C GLN A 159 -3.02 -8.55 16.84
N GLU A 160 -2.95 -7.69 17.86
CA GLU A 160 -2.01 -6.56 17.96
C GLU A 160 -2.10 -5.59 16.77
N THR A 161 -3.31 -5.32 16.26
CA THR A 161 -3.46 -4.49 15.04
C THR A 161 -3.15 -3.02 15.28
N ALA A 162 -3.34 -2.51 16.49
CA ALA A 162 -3.25 -1.08 16.81
C ALA A 162 -1.97 -0.39 16.29
N GLN A 163 -0.81 -1.05 16.43
CA GLN A 163 0.46 -0.50 15.93
C GLN A 163 0.51 -0.47 14.40
N TYR A 164 -0.03 -1.49 13.73
CA TYR A 164 -0.10 -1.53 12.27
C TYR A 164 -1.05 -0.44 11.75
N ASP A 165 -2.17 -0.23 12.44
CA ASP A 165 -3.16 0.77 12.09
C ASP A 165 -2.58 2.17 12.23
N GLU A 166 -1.85 2.43 13.32
CA GLU A 166 -1.15 3.69 13.54
C GLU A 166 -0.10 3.96 12.45
N MET A 167 0.77 2.99 12.17
CA MET A 167 1.85 3.16 11.20
C MET A 167 1.36 3.25 9.75
N ASN A 168 0.26 2.60 9.42
CA ASN A 168 -0.30 2.60 8.07
C ASN A 168 -1.28 3.76 7.82
N ARG A 169 -1.79 4.43 8.87
CA ARG A 169 -2.87 5.43 8.76
C ARG A 169 -2.61 6.48 7.69
N GLU A 170 -1.48 7.18 7.76
CA GLU A 170 -1.21 8.28 6.83
C GLU A 170 -1.06 7.81 5.38
N TRP A 171 -0.48 6.61 5.19
CA TRP A 171 -0.34 6.00 3.87
C TRP A 171 -1.71 5.55 3.33
N LEU A 172 -2.56 4.95 4.14
CA LEU A 172 -3.93 4.60 3.76
C LEU A 172 -4.74 5.85 3.40
N GLN A 173 -4.58 6.95 4.13
CA GLN A 173 -5.21 8.23 3.78
C GLN A 173 -4.70 8.80 2.46
N LEU A 174 -3.40 8.66 2.16
CA LEU A 174 -2.84 9.03 0.86
C LEU A 174 -3.48 8.19 -0.26
N MET A 175 -3.64 6.88 -0.03
CA MET A 175 -4.29 5.95 -0.94
C MET A 175 -5.77 6.28 -1.18
N LEU A 176 -6.51 6.61 -0.12
CA LEU A 176 -7.89 7.07 -0.22
C LEU A 176 -7.99 8.38 -0.99
N LYS A 177 -7.13 9.36 -0.67
CA LYS A 177 -7.10 10.64 -1.39
C LYS A 177 -6.91 10.42 -2.88
N ARG A 178 -5.98 9.54 -3.26
CA ARG A 178 -5.75 9.16 -4.66
C ARG A 178 -6.98 8.52 -5.29
N ARG A 179 -7.64 7.57 -4.62
CA ARG A 179 -8.86 6.92 -5.14
C ARG A 179 -10.03 7.90 -5.31
N SER A 180 -10.08 8.92 -4.46
CA SER A 180 -11.09 9.99 -4.53
C SER A 180 -10.79 11.05 -5.59
N MET A 181 -9.60 11.02 -6.22
CA MET A 181 -9.35 11.81 -7.42
C MET A 181 -10.18 11.21 -8.55
N GLY A 182 -11.17 11.97 -9.02
CA GLY A 182 -12.12 11.51 -10.04
C GLY A 182 -11.44 10.96 -11.31
N PRO A 183 -12.20 10.29 -12.18
CA PRO A 183 -11.67 9.57 -13.34
C PRO A 183 -10.89 10.43 -14.35
N THR A 184 -10.98 11.76 -14.23
CA THR A 184 -10.32 12.74 -15.10
C THR A 184 -8.82 12.92 -14.82
N VAL A 185 -8.31 12.50 -13.67
CA VAL A 185 -6.87 12.63 -13.33
C VAL A 185 -6.01 11.64 -14.13
N GLY A 186 -6.57 10.49 -14.50
CA GLY A 186 -5.93 9.47 -15.32
C GLY A 186 -4.65 8.87 -14.72
N ARG A 187 -3.88 8.18 -15.57
CA ARG A 187 -2.64 7.51 -15.17
C ARG A 187 -1.53 8.51 -14.83
N PRO A 188 -0.91 8.43 -13.63
CA PRO A 188 0.24 9.26 -13.30
C PRO A 188 1.43 9.00 -14.22
N PRO A 189 2.32 10.00 -14.44
CA PRO A 189 3.57 9.78 -15.13
C PRO A 189 4.42 8.68 -14.48
N GLU A 190 5.20 7.96 -15.28
CA GLU A 190 6.03 6.85 -14.80
C GLU A 190 6.97 7.27 -13.65
N ALA A 191 7.54 8.48 -13.71
CA ALA A 191 8.37 9.01 -12.62
C ALA A 191 7.61 9.15 -11.29
N THR A 192 6.31 9.46 -11.34
CA THR A 192 5.44 9.53 -10.16
C THR A 192 5.19 8.13 -9.59
N LEU A 193 4.94 7.14 -10.45
CA LEU A 193 4.78 5.74 -10.04
C LEU A 193 6.06 5.19 -9.40
N GLN A 194 7.22 5.46 -9.99
CA GLN A 194 8.52 5.09 -9.44
C GLN A 194 8.80 5.78 -8.09
N MET A 195 8.45 7.06 -7.97
CA MET A 195 8.60 7.79 -6.70
C MET A 195 7.67 7.23 -5.63
N PHE A 196 6.42 6.91 -5.98
CA PHE A 196 5.48 6.27 -5.05
C PHE A 196 6.04 4.94 -4.54
N PHE A 197 6.54 4.08 -5.44
CA PHE A 197 7.11 2.79 -5.06
C PHE A 197 8.34 2.95 -4.16
N MET A 198 9.24 3.87 -4.50
CA MET A 198 10.43 4.16 -3.69
C MET A 198 10.06 4.63 -2.28
N CYS A 199 9.18 5.63 -2.17
CA CYS A 199 8.75 6.19 -0.89
C CYS A 199 7.90 5.23 -0.05
N SER A 200 7.25 4.24 -0.66
CA SER A 200 6.37 3.30 0.03
C SER A 200 7.07 1.99 0.41
N TYR A 201 7.97 1.47 -0.42
CA TYR A 201 8.45 0.09 -0.27
C TYR A 201 9.99 -0.04 -0.24
N ASP A 202 10.73 0.83 -0.93
CA ASP A 202 12.19 0.76 -1.04
C ASP A 202 12.88 1.81 -0.15
N MET A 203 12.87 1.55 1.17
CA MET A 203 13.39 2.50 2.17
C MET A 203 14.87 2.77 2.00
N ASP A 204 15.67 1.79 1.58
CA ASP A 204 17.11 2.00 1.33
C ASP A 204 17.34 2.96 0.18
N ARG A 205 16.61 2.82 -0.93
CA ARG A 205 16.70 3.75 -2.05
C ARG A 205 16.14 5.12 -1.67
N PHE A 206 15.05 5.17 -0.93
CA PHE A 206 14.48 6.43 -0.47
C PHE A 206 15.42 7.16 0.49
N ARG A 207 16.11 6.42 1.37
CA ARG A 207 17.16 6.94 2.26
C ARG A 207 18.28 7.61 1.47
N ARG A 208 18.83 6.91 0.48
CA ARG A 208 19.85 7.48 -0.42
C ARG A 208 19.34 8.74 -1.13
N PHE A 209 18.09 8.73 -1.57
CA PHE A 209 17.46 9.89 -2.21
C PHE A 209 17.37 11.10 -1.27
N VAL A 210 16.84 10.93 -0.06
CA VAL A 210 16.66 12.01 0.93
C VAL A 210 18.01 12.55 1.44
N LEU A 211 19.03 11.70 1.55
CA LEU A 211 20.35 12.10 2.01
C LEU A 211 21.21 12.76 0.92
N SER A 212 20.80 12.67 -0.36
CA SER A 212 21.55 13.23 -1.49
C SER A 212 21.69 14.76 -1.42
N GLU A 213 22.78 15.28 -1.98
CA GLU A 213 23.01 16.74 -2.07
C GLU A 213 21.89 17.46 -2.80
N ASN A 214 21.37 16.87 -3.88
CA ASN A 214 20.25 17.44 -4.64
C ASN A 214 18.99 17.61 -3.79
N PHE A 215 18.69 16.64 -2.92
CA PHE A 215 17.56 16.75 -2.01
C PHE A 215 17.79 17.85 -0.97
N ARG A 216 18.98 17.88 -0.35
CA ARG A 216 19.37 18.89 0.65
C ARG A 216 19.44 20.31 0.10
N ARG A 217 19.76 20.48 -1.18
CA ARG A 217 19.72 21.78 -1.89
C ARG A 217 18.30 22.24 -2.18
N THR A 218 17.34 21.32 -2.21
CA THR A 218 15.96 21.66 -2.51
C THR A 218 15.11 21.88 -1.27
N TYR A 219 15.23 20.99 -0.27
CA TYR A 219 14.40 21.00 0.92
C TYR A 219 15.19 21.52 2.12
N GLU A 220 14.54 22.34 2.94
CA GLU A 220 15.10 22.86 4.18
C GLU A 220 14.60 22.04 5.36
N LEU A 221 15.46 21.14 5.83
CA LEU A 221 15.24 20.30 7.00
C LEU A 221 16.41 20.47 7.97
N GLY A 222 16.13 20.37 9.27
CA GLY A 222 17.16 20.44 10.30
C GLY A 222 18.13 19.25 10.23
N ALA A 223 19.37 19.44 10.69
CA ALA A 223 20.40 18.38 10.71
C ALA A 223 19.90 17.11 11.45
N SER A 224 19.18 17.29 12.56
CA SER A 224 18.58 16.20 13.32
C SER A 224 17.58 15.36 12.51
N ALA A 225 16.85 15.96 11.57
CA ALA A 225 15.95 15.21 10.70
C ALA A 225 16.73 14.25 9.79
N TYR A 226 17.85 14.71 9.22
CA TYR A 226 18.70 13.86 8.38
C TYR A 226 19.40 12.75 9.18
N GLU A 227 19.81 13.00 10.41
CA GLU A 227 20.35 11.96 11.30
C GLU A 227 19.31 10.86 11.61
N VAL A 228 18.06 11.26 11.87
CA VAL A 228 16.94 10.31 12.04
C VAL A 228 16.71 9.54 10.75
N PHE A 229 16.67 10.23 9.61
CA PHE A 229 16.52 9.62 8.28
C PHE A 229 17.76 8.85 7.83
N GLU A 230 18.85 8.80 8.57
CA GLU A 230 19.95 7.91 8.26
C GLU A 230 19.75 6.55 8.95
N ARG A 231 19.02 6.52 10.08
CA ARG A 231 19.01 5.38 11.00
C ARG A 231 17.65 4.73 11.19
N GLN A 232 16.55 5.45 10.95
CA GLN A 232 15.20 5.01 11.32
C GLN A 232 14.31 4.88 10.08
N ASP A 233 14.00 3.63 9.70
CA ASP A 233 13.08 3.33 8.59
C ASP A 233 11.67 3.85 8.85
N LEU A 234 11.15 3.71 10.07
CA LEU A 234 9.78 4.14 10.39
C LEU A 234 9.60 5.65 10.24
N SER A 235 10.54 6.45 10.76
CA SER A 235 10.52 7.90 10.59
C SER A 235 10.72 8.30 9.12
N LEU A 236 11.57 7.58 8.39
CA LEU A 236 11.73 7.81 6.96
C LEU A 236 10.44 7.48 6.18
N MET A 237 9.75 6.39 6.51
CA MET A 237 8.48 5.99 5.89
C MET A 237 7.40 7.06 6.09
N GLN A 238 7.23 7.55 7.33
CA GLN A 238 6.30 8.65 7.65
C GLN A 238 6.66 9.92 6.87
N PHE A 239 7.95 10.26 6.81
CA PHE A 239 8.42 11.37 5.97
C PHE A 239 8.12 11.13 4.49
N GLY A 240 8.21 9.89 4.01
CA GLY A 240 7.86 9.49 2.65
C GLY A 240 6.41 9.81 2.29
N VAL A 241 5.47 9.56 3.22
CA VAL A 241 4.07 9.94 3.03
C VAL A 241 3.91 11.46 2.93
N ARG A 242 4.54 12.21 3.84
CA ARG A 242 4.52 13.69 3.80
C ARG A 242 5.15 14.24 2.51
N PHE A 243 6.24 13.64 2.06
CA PHE A 243 6.91 13.99 0.81
C PHE A 243 6.03 13.70 -0.42
N MET A 244 5.35 12.55 -0.46
CA MET A 244 4.39 12.21 -1.50
C MET A 244 3.20 13.16 -1.52
N ARG A 245 2.68 13.58 -0.36
CA ARG A 245 1.62 14.59 -0.26
C ARG A 245 2.03 15.91 -0.93
N GLN A 246 3.24 16.39 -0.66
CA GLN A 246 3.76 17.59 -1.30
C GLN A 246 4.01 17.38 -2.81
N ALA A 247 4.67 16.28 -3.19
CA ALA A 247 5.08 16.03 -4.55
C ALA A 247 3.92 15.71 -5.50
N PHE A 248 2.87 15.04 -5.03
CA PHE A 248 1.77 14.56 -5.86
C PHE A 248 0.51 15.43 -5.74
N PHE A 249 0.29 16.06 -4.58
CA PHE A 249 -0.93 16.81 -4.29
C PHE A 249 -0.68 18.29 -3.98
N GLY A 250 0.58 18.75 -3.98
CA GLY A 250 0.91 20.15 -3.72
C GLY A 250 0.70 20.58 -2.26
N GLU A 251 0.55 19.64 -1.33
CA GLU A 251 0.46 19.93 0.11
C GLU A 251 1.84 20.35 0.65
N ARG A 252 2.19 21.63 0.47
CA ARG A 252 3.51 22.20 0.79
C ARG A 252 3.78 22.27 2.30
N THR A 253 3.99 21.12 2.91
CA THR A 253 4.27 20.99 4.35
C THR A 253 5.77 20.94 4.63
N ILE A 254 6.61 20.59 3.67
CA ILE A 254 8.08 20.53 3.75
C ILE A 254 8.64 21.84 3.18
N PRO A 255 9.35 22.65 4.00
CA PRO A 255 9.99 23.87 3.52
C PRO A 255 10.96 23.60 2.36
N GLU A 256 10.90 24.43 1.34
CA GLU A 256 11.83 24.43 0.20
C GLU A 256 12.78 25.62 0.34
N ARG A 257 14.05 25.44 -0.06
CA ARG A 257 15.03 26.54 -0.07
C ARG A 257 14.63 27.59 -1.09
N GLU A 258 14.97 28.85 -0.80
CA GLU A 258 14.77 29.96 -1.73
C GLU A 258 15.44 29.69 -3.08
N GLY A 259 14.74 29.95 -4.19
CA GLY A 259 15.25 29.71 -5.55
C GLY A 259 15.21 28.24 -6.01
N ALA A 260 14.83 27.29 -5.14
CA ALA A 260 14.85 25.87 -5.49
C ALA A 260 13.81 25.51 -6.58
N TRP A 261 12.68 26.23 -6.62
CA TRP A 261 11.67 26.03 -7.67
C TRP A 261 12.19 26.51 -9.03
N GLU A 262 12.75 27.72 -9.09
CA GLU A 262 13.33 28.32 -10.29
C GLU A 262 14.48 27.45 -10.83
N GLU A 263 15.35 26.96 -9.94
CA GLU A 263 16.43 26.07 -10.31
C GLU A 263 15.91 24.72 -10.82
N ARG A 264 14.86 24.17 -10.20
CA ARG A 264 14.22 22.92 -10.63
C ARG A 264 13.53 23.08 -11.99
N VAL A 265 12.84 24.19 -12.24
CA VAL A 265 12.24 24.50 -13.54
C VAL A 265 13.33 24.61 -14.61
N LYS A 266 14.40 25.36 -14.34
CA LYS A 266 15.52 25.53 -15.27
C LYS A 266 16.19 24.19 -15.61
N ASN A 267 16.50 23.38 -14.60
CA ASN A 267 17.17 22.09 -14.79
C ASN A 267 16.28 21.02 -15.43
N ARG A 268 14.95 21.18 -15.36
CA ARG A 268 13.98 20.21 -15.91
C ARG A 268 13.23 20.71 -17.13
N GLN A 269 13.48 21.93 -17.61
CA GLN A 269 12.80 22.50 -18.78
C GLN A 269 12.93 21.58 -20.00
N GLU A 270 14.14 21.17 -20.35
CA GLU A 270 14.39 20.27 -21.49
C GLU A 270 13.70 18.91 -21.31
N VAL A 271 13.73 18.36 -20.09
CA VAL A 271 13.08 17.09 -19.75
C VAL A 271 11.55 17.20 -19.83
N TRP A 272 10.98 18.32 -19.38
CA TRP A 272 9.55 18.59 -19.42
C TRP A 272 9.06 18.83 -20.84
N GLU A 273 9.82 19.55 -21.66
CA GLU A 273 9.52 19.75 -23.08
C GLU A 273 9.64 18.44 -23.88
N ALA A 274 10.65 17.62 -23.60
CA ALA A 274 10.77 16.28 -24.19
C ALA A 274 9.58 15.40 -23.79
N ARG A 275 9.15 15.43 -22.52
CA ARG A 275 7.97 14.70 -22.03
C ARG A 275 6.68 15.18 -22.67
N ARG A 276 6.46 16.50 -22.75
CA ARG A 276 5.28 17.08 -23.39
C ARG A 276 5.19 16.65 -24.86
N ARG A 277 6.32 16.65 -25.58
CA ARG A 277 6.38 16.14 -26.96
C ARG A 277 6.07 14.64 -27.05
N ALA A 278 6.62 13.82 -26.16
CA ALA A 278 6.35 12.39 -26.13
C ALA A 278 4.88 12.07 -25.76
N GLU A 279 4.26 12.84 -24.88
CA GLU A 279 2.84 12.71 -24.51
C GLU A 279 1.93 13.05 -25.70
N ILE A 280 2.18 14.18 -26.37
CA ILE A 280 1.45 14.59 -27.57
C ILE A 280 1.60 13.53 -28.67
N SER A 281 2.81 13.02 -28.89
CA SER A 281 3.06 11.98 -29.89
C SER A 281 2.35 10.66 -29.57
N ARG A 282 2.27 10.25 -28.30
CA ARG A 282 1.51 9.06 -27.89
C ARG A 282 0.01 9.25 -28.06
N GLN A 283 -0.51 10.43 -27.74
CA GLN A 283 -1.93 10.74 -27.97
C GLN A 283 -2.26 10.76 -29.46
N GLN A 284 -1.41 11.36 -30.29
CA GLN A 284 -1.55 11.34 -31.74
C GLN A 284 -1.50 9.91 -32.30
N GLN A 285 -0.55 9.08 -31.86
CA GLN A 285 -0.51 7.66 -32.27
C GLN A 285 -1.77 6.91 -31.85
N ALA A 286 -2.28 7.11 -30.63
CA ALA A 286 -3.50 6.47 -30.16
C ALA A 286 -4.76 6.97 -30.89
N GLU A 287 -4.78 8.22 -31.36
CA GLU A 287 -5.84 8.73 -32.24
C GLU A 287 -5.72 8.14 -33.65
N ASP A 288 -4.52 8.16 -34.24
CA ASP A 288 -4.26 7.60 -35.57
C ASP A 288 -4.60 6.10 -35.65
N GLU A 289 -4.33 5.34 -34.59
CA GLU A 289 -4.72 3.92 -34.48
C GLU A 289 -6.24 3.73 -34.47
N LYS A 290 -6.99 4.60 -33.79
CA LYS A 290 -8.47 4.56 -33.81
C LYS A 290 -9.06 4.84 -35.19
N TYR A 291 -8.41 5.66 -36.01
CA TYR A 291 -8.84 5.97 -37.38
C TYR A 291 -8.39 4.93 -38.42
N LYS A 292 -7.54 3.97 -38.04
CA LYS A 292 -7.14 2.83 -38.88
C LYS A 292 -8.05 1.60 -38.73
N GLU A 293 -8.88 1.56 -37.69
CA GLU A 293 -9.83 0.46 -37.42
C GLU A 293 -11.26 0.73 -37.95
N VAL A 294 -11.45 1.79 -38.76
CA VAL A 294 -12.69 2.12 -39.50
C VAL A 294 -12.47 1.92 -40.99
#